data_AF-A0A1F2PE87-F1
#
_entry.id   AF-A0A1F2PE87-F1
#
_cell.length_a   1.000
_cell.length_b   1.000
_cell.length_c   1.000
_cell.angle_alpha   90.00
_cell.angle_beta   90.00
_cell.angle_gamma   90.00
#
_symmetry.space_group_name_H-M   'P 1'
#
loop_
_entity.id
_entity.type
_entity.pdbx_description
1 polymer ?
#
loop_
_entity_poly.entity_id
_entity_poly.type
_entity_poly.pdbx_seq_one_letter_code
_entity_poly.pdbx_strand_id
1 'polypeptide(L)'
;MSKISIRFFDDKEVQAVWDDQKAKWWFSVLDIIGVLCGEDDYTKNRNYWKYLKTKLKKENNELVSAANQLKLTAADGKKYRTDTFDYDGIIELAKNFPSKQANRFIEWFSYSDETIDGKSKSKAYALFDSSLFNTIKEYITRND
;
A
#
# COMPACT_ATOMS: atom_id res chain seq x y z
N MET A 1 16.80 -2.91 14.84
CA MET A 1 15.70 -1.92 14.71
C MET A 1 14.89 -2.34 13.51
N SER A 2 13.57 -2.44 13.61
CA SER A 2 12.74 -2.71 12.45
C SER A 2 12.81 -1.51 11.48
N LYS A 3 13.01 -1.78 10.20
CA LYS A 3 13.05 -0.73 9.16
C LYS A 3 11.63 -0.18 8.97
N ILE A 4 11.47 1.13 9.11
CA ILE A 4 10.20 1.82 8.87
C ILE A 4 10.26 2.42 7.46
N SER A 5 9.14 2.36 6.75
CA SER A 5 8.96 2.95 5.43
C SER A 5 7.65 3.73 5.41
N ILE A 6 7.66 4.93 4.83
CA ILE A 6 6.46 5.71 4.53
C ILE A 6 6.27 5.67 3.02
N ARG A 7 5.14 5.12 2.58
CA ARG A 7 4.72 5.08 1.17
C ARG A 7 3.64 6.13 0.94
N PHE A 8 3.48 6.55 -0.30
CA PHE A 8 2.49 7.56 -0.69
C PHE A 8 1.57 7.01 -1.76
N PHE A 9 0.27 7.02 -1.47
CA PHE A 9 -0.79 6.87 -2.46
C PHE A 9 -1.41 8.25 -2.65
N ASP A 10 -1.17 8.86 -3.81
CA ASP A 10 -1.35 10.30 -4.00
C ASP A 10 -0.57 11.10 -2.96
N ASP A 11 -1.24 11.91 -2.16
CA ASP A 11 -0.73 12.72 -1.06
C ASP A 11 -0.90 12.06 0.32
N LYS A 12 -1.47 10.85 0.36
CA LYS A 12 -1.74 10.12 1.61
C LYS A 12 -0.62 9.17 1.98
N GLU A 13 -0.18 9.28 3.23
CA GLU A 13 0.86 8.42 3.80
C GLU A 13 0.33 7.03 4.18
N VAL A 14 1.14 6.01 3.90
CA VAL A 14 0.94 4.63 4.32
C VAL A 14 2.20 4.15 5.03
N GLN A 15 2.10 3.93 6.34
CA GLN A 15 3.19 3.40 7.14
C GLN A 15 3.35 1.90 6.93
N ALA A 16 4.60 1.48 6.76
CA ALA A 16 5.01 0.08 6.68
C ALA A 16 6.22 -0.20 7.57
N VAL A 17 6.27 -1.40 8.14
CA VAL A 17 7.36 -1.88 9.00
C VAL A 17 7.87 -3.20 8.45
N TRP A 18 9.18 -3.29 8.28
CA TRP A 18 9.85 -4.53 7.91
C TRP A 18 10.04 -5.42 9.14
N ASP A 19 9.66 -6.69 8.99
CA ASP A 19 9.91 -7.75 9.95
C ASP A 19 11.01 -8.67 9.41
N ASP A 20 12.21 -8.52 9.98
CA ASP A 20 13.38 -9.32 9.60
C ASP A 20 13.19 -10.82 9.86
N GLN A 21 12.40 -11.21 10.85
CA GLN A 21 12.22 -12.62 11.20
C GLN A 21 11.34 -13.35 10.19
N LYS A 22 10.35 -12.64 9.65
CA LYS A 22 9.40 -13.18 8.67
C LYS A 22 9.71 -12.76 7.23
N ALA A 23 10.77 -11.96 7.05
CA ALA A 23 11.19 -11.38 5.79
C ALA A 23 10.03 -10.75 5.00
N LYS A 24 9.20 -9.94 5.68
CA LYS A 24 8.03 -9.31 5.06
C LYS A 24 7.69 -7.94 5.62
N TRP A 25 6.92 -7.19 4.85
CA TRP A 25 6.35 -5.90 5.24
C TRP A 25 5.01 -6.06 5.96
N TRP A 26 4.81 -5.24 6.98
CA TRP A 26 3.54 -5.06 7.69
C TRP A 26 3.06 -3.63 7.52
N PHE A 27 1.80 -3.44 7.14
CA PHE A 27 1.22 -2.15 6.78
C PHE A 27 0.16 -1.72 7.77
N SER A 28 0.11 -0.41 8.08
CA SER A 28 -0.93 0.16 8.96
C SER A 28 -2.32 -0.01 8.35
N VAL A 29 -3.21 -0.72 9.04
CA VAL A 29 -4.60 -0.90 8.61
C VAL A 29 -5.34 0.44 8.57
N LEU A 30 -5.06 1.33 9.55
CA LEU A 30 -5.75 2.62 9.62
C LEU A 30 -5.36 3.55 8.47
N ASP A 31 -4.10 3.51 8.04
CA ASP A 31 -3.63 4.32 6.92
C ASP A 31 -4.25 3.81 5.61
N ILE A 32 -4.30 2.49 5.42
CA ILE A 32 -4.97 1.89 4.26
C ILE A 32 -6.46 2.22 4.24
N ILE A 33 -7.14 2.18 5.39
CA ILE A 33 -8.55 2.59 5.48
C ILE A 33 -8.70 4.07 5.09
N GLY A 34 -7.83 4.95 5.59
CA GLY A 34 -7.85 6.37 5.24
C GLY A 34 -7.65 6.62 3.74
N VAL A 35 -6.78 5.83 3.10
CA VAL A 35 -6.60 5.83 1.64
C VAL A 35 -7.86 5.37 0.91
N LEU A 36 -8.39 4.20 1.27
CA LEU A 36 -9.54 3.59 0.59
C LEU A 36 -10.85 4.35 0.82
N CYS A 37 -10.99 5.03 1.96
CA CYS A 37 -12.14 5.90 2.26
C CYS A 37 -11.96 7.33 1.78
N GLY A 38 -10.75 7.75 1.40
CA GLY A 38 -10.46 9.15 1.13
C GLY A 38 -10.62 10.04 2.37
N GLU A 39 -10.35 9.50 3.56
CA GLU A 39 -10.58 10.17 4.86
C GLU A 39 -9.27 10.32 5.64
N ASP A 40 -9.01 11.54 6.14
CA ASP A 40 -7.78 11.87 6.88
C ASP A 40 -8.00 11.87 8.40
N ASP A 41 -9.25 11.96 8.85
CA ASP A 41 -9.57 11.92 10.27
C ASP A 41 -9.31 10.51 10.84
N TYR A 42 -8.27 10.43 11.67
CA TYR A 42 -7.89 9.21 12.39
C TYR A 42 -9.05 8.56 13.15
N THR A 43 -9.89 9.36 13.81
CA THR A 43 -11.01 8.87 14.62
C THR A 43 -12.07 8.22 13.73
N LYS A 44 -12.35 8.82 12.56
CA LYS A 44 -13.28 8.22 11.59
C LYS A 44 -12.72 6.94 11.00
N ASN A 45 -11.44 6.90 10.62
CA ASN A 45 -10.78 5.69 10.11
C ASN A 45 -10.81 4.55 11.15
N ARG A 46 -10.53 4.88 12.43
CA ARG A 46 -10.61 3.94 13.55
C ARG A 46 -12.03 3.43 13.81
N ASN A 47 -13.02 4.32 13.74
CA ASN A 47 -14.43 3.94 13.92
C ASN A 47 -14.91 3.04 12.77
N TYR A 48 -14.52 3.35 11.54
CA TYR A 48 -14.81 2.51 10.39
C TYR A 48 -14.15 1.14 10.51
N TRP A 49 -12.89 1.07 10.94
CA TRP A 49 -12.22 -0.21 11.20
C TRP A 49 -12.95 -1.04 12.26
N LYS A 50 -13.41 -0.41 13.35
CA LYS A 50 -14.20 -1.08 14.38
C LYS A 50 -15.49 -1.67 13.81
N TYR A 51 -16.21 -0.89 13.01
CA TYR A 51 -17.40 -1.36 12.30
C TYR A 51 -17.08 -2.53 11.36
N LEU A 52 -16.04 -2.40 10.52
CA LEU A 52 -15.65 -3.41 9.55
C LEU A 52 -15.26 -4.71 10.24
N LYS A 53 -14.50 -4.66 11.35
CA LYS A 53 -14.20 -5.86 12.16
C LYS A 53 -15.46 -6.55 12.66
N THR A 54 -16.46 -5.80 13.13
CA THR A 54 -17.73 -6.38 13.57
C THR A 54 -18.49 -7.02 12.41
N LYS A 55 -18.49 -6.39 11.23
CA LYS A 55 -19.11 -6.93 10.02
C LYS A 55 -18.42 -8.24 9.59
N LEU A 56 -17.10 -8.24 9.42
CA LEU A 56 -16.31 -9.39 8.99
C LEU A 56 -16.47 -10.60 9.94
N LYS A 57 -16.50 -10.36 11.25
CA LYS A 57 -16.76 -11.43 12.24
C LYS A 57 -18.15 -12.05 12.09
N LYS A 58 -19.17 -11.25 11.75
CA LYS A 58 -20.53 -11.78 11.50
C LYS A 58 -20.59 -12.61 10.21
N GLU A 59 -19.75 -12.28 9.24
CA GLU A 59 -19.62 -12.99 7.97
C GLU A 59 -18.68 -14.21 8.05
N ASN A 60 -18.16 -14.55 9.24
CA ASN A 60 -17.14 -15.59 9.47
C ASN A 60 -15.88 -15.39 8.60
N ASN A 61 -15.49 -14.13 8.36
CA ASN A 61 -14.28 -13.80 7.64
C ASN A 61 -13.07 -13.77 8.59
N GLU A 62 -12.04 -14.55 8.26
CA GLU A 62 -10.83 -14.72 9.07
C GLU A 62 -9.81 -13.57 8.99
N LEU A 63 -10.06 -12.55 8.14
CA LEU A 63 -9.18 -11.39 8.01
C LEU A 63 -8.93 -10.70 9.36
N VAL A 64 -9.95 -10.62 10.22
CA VAL A 64 -9.79 -9.99 11.55
C VAL A 64 -8.87 -10.80 12.47
N SER A 65 -8.88 -12.12 12.33
CA SER A 65 -8.02 -13.04 13.08
C SER A 65 -6.56 -12.95 12.62
N ALA A 66 -6.32 -12.63 11.35
CA ALA A 66 -4.99 -12.50 10.76
C ALA A 66 -4.24 -11.20 11.14
N ALA A 67 -4.90 -10.27 11.83
CA ALA A 67 -4.32 -8.95 12.14
C ALA A 67 -3.17 -9.08 13.15
N ASN A 68 -2.01 -8.53 12.81
CA ASN A 68 -0.89 -8.40 13.73
C ASN A 68 -0.92 -7.00 14.38
N GLN A 69 -0.38 -6.85 15.59
CA GLN A 69 -0.32 -5.55 16.27
C GLN A 69 1.12 -5.09 16.47
N LEU A 70 1.51 -4.04 15.73
CA LEU A 70 2.84 -3.44 15.83
C LEU A 70 2.78 -2.03 16.42
N LYS A 71 3.88 -1.60 17.05
CA LYS A 71 4.02 -0.24 17.57
C LYS A 71 4.47 0.70 16.46
N LEU A 72 3.58 1.55 15.99
CA LEU A 72 3.83 2.55 14.94
C LEU A 72 3.88 3.96 15.54
N THR A 73 4.69 4.84 14.95
CA THR A 73 4.83 6.24 15.40
C THR A 73 3.67 7.06 14.83
N ALA A 74 2.94 7.76 15.68
CA ALA A 74 1.90 8.69 15.29
C ALA A 74 2.44 10.12 15.12
N ALA A 75 1.58 11.03 14.65
CA ALA A 75 1.93 12.44 14.41
C ALA A 75 2.42 13.18 15.67
N ASP A 76 2.04 12.73 16.86
CA ASP A 76 2.50 13.27 18.15
C ASP A 76 3.90 12.75 18.56
N GLY A 77 4.54 11.94 17.72
CA GLY A 77 5.84 11.32 17.97
C GLY A 77 5.78 10.11 18.92
N LYS A 78 4.61 9.77 19.47
CA LYS A 78 4.44 8.60 20.36
C LYS A 78 4.17 7.34 19.55
N LYS A 79 4.47 6.19 20.15
CA LYS A 79 4.23 4.88 19.54
C LYS A 79 2.97 4.22 20.07
N TYR A 80 2.06 3.85 19.17
CA TYR A 80 0.80 3.19 19.51
C TYR A 80 0.69 1.81 18.85
N ARG A 81 0.01 0.89 19.52
CA ARG A 81 -0.34 -0.41 18.93
C ARG A 81 -1.37 -0.20 17.84
N THR A 82 -1.00 -0.57 16.62
CA THR A 82 -1.81 -0.43 15.43
C THR A 82 -2.00 -1.81 14.81
N ASP A 83 -3.23 -2.10 14.39
CA ASP A 83 -3.52 -3.31 13.63
C ASP A 83 -2.80 -3.19 12.27
N THR A 84 -2.12 -4.26 11.88
CA THR A 84 -1.29 -4.33 10.68
C THR A 84 -1.53 -5.64 9.94
N PHE A 85 -1.45 -5.57 8.62
CA PHE A 85 -1.49 -6.76 7.74
C PHE A 85 -0.24 -6.82 6.88
N ASP A 86 0.12 -8.03 6.45
CA ASP A 86 1.06 -8.23 5.37
C ASP A 86 0.38 -8.00 4.01
N TYR A 87 1.12 -8.21 2.93
CA TYR A 87 0.66 -7.94 1.57
C TYR A 87 -0.71 -8.58 1.27
N ASP A 88 -0.85 -9.88 1.52
CA ASP A 88 -2.10 -10.62 1.24
C ASP A 88 -3.27 -10.09 2.07
N GLY A 89 -3.04 -9.80 3.35
CA GLY A 89 -4.07 -9.22 4.21
C GLY A 89 -4.51 -7.82 3.77
N ILE A 90 -3.62 -7.01 3.19
CA ILE A 90 -3.98 -5.70 2.65
C ILE A 90 -4.79 -5.83 1.35
N ILE A 91 -4.44 -6.76 0.47
CA ILE A 91 -5.23 -7.07 -0.73
C ILE A 91 -6.63 -7.54 -0.34
N GLU A 92 -6.74 -8.43 0.64
CA GLU A 92 -8.04 -8.92 1.13
C GLU A 92 -8.85 -7.82 1.83
N LEU A 93 -8.20 -6.96 2.61
CA LEU A 93 -8.84 -5.78 3.19
C LEU A 93 -9.41 -4.88 2.10
N ALA A 94 -8.64 -4.58 1.04
CA ALA A 94 -9.07 -3.69 -0.04
C ALA A 94 -10.32 -4.18 -0.78
N LYS A 95 -10.50 -5.51 -0.94
CA LYS A 95 -11.71 -6.09 -1.57
C LYS A 95 -13.01 -5.79 -0.82
N ASN A 96 -12.94 -5.35 0.44
CA ASN A 96 -14.11 -4.96 1.24
C ASN A 96 -14.58 -3.51 0.99
N PHE A 97 -13.97 -2.81 0.02
CA PHE A 97 -14.27 -1.42 -0.34
C PHE A 97 -14.88 -1.32 -1.74
N PRO A 98 -15.48 -0.18 -2.12
CA PRO A 98 -16.03 0.01 -3.47
C PRO A 98 -14.99 -0.29 -4.55
N SER A 99 -15.37 -1.08 -5.55
CA SER A 99 -14.47 -1.66 -6.56
C SER A 99 -13.59 -0.61 -7.26
N LYS A 100 -14.12 0.57 -7.56
CA LYS A 100 -13.35 1.65 -8.20
C LYS A 100 -12.13 2.08 -7.37
N GLN A 101 -12.33 2.29 -6.06
CA GLN A 101 -11.26 2.71 -5.16
C GLN A 101 -10.31 1.55 -4.85
N ALA A 102 -10.88 0.38 -4.58
CA ALA A 102 -10.13 -0.84 -4.29
C ALA A 102 -9.19 -1.22 -5.44
N ASN A 103 -9.67 -1.18 -6.69
CA ASN A 103 -8.87 -1.57 -7.85
C ASN A 103 -7.67 -0.64 -8.05
N ARG A 104 -7.88 0.68 -7.96
CA ARG A 104 -6.80 1.67 -8.08
C ARG A 104 -5.77 1.51 -6.96
N PHE A 105 -6.23 1.27 -5.74
CA PHE A 105 -5.36 1.02 -4.61
C PHE A 105 -4.57 -0.28 -4.78
N ILE A 106 -5.22 -1.38 -5.16
CA ILE A 106 -4.57 -2.67 -5.39
C ILE A 106 -3.51 -2.56 -6.48
N GLU A 107 -3.83 -1.91 -7.61
CA GLU A 107 -2.87 -1.67 -8.68
C GLU A 107 -1.62 -0.96 -8.15
N TRP A 108 -1.79 0.18 -7.47
CA TRP A 108 -0.68 0.88 -6.84
C TRP A 108 0.06 0.00 -5.82
N PHE A 109 -0.65 -0.73 -4.98
CA PHE A 109 -0.09 -1.48 -3.86
C PHE A 109 0.77 -2.64 -4.38
N SER A 110 0.26 -3.39 -5.35
CA SER A 110 0.95 -4.48 -6.03
C SER A 110 2.22 -4.00 -6.74
N TYR A 111 2.14 -2.93 -7.52
CA TYR A 111 3.33 -2.36 -8.15
C TYR A 111 4.29 -1.75 -7.12
N SER A 112 3.81 -1.17 -6.02
CA SER A 112 4.67 -0.57 -4.98
C SER A 112 5.48 -1.62 -4.20
N ASP A 113 4.94 -2.83 -4.04
CA ASP A 113 5.61 -3.91 -3.32
C ASP A 113 6.61 -4.64 -4.21
N GLU A 114 6.26 -4.89 -5.48
CA GLU A 114 7.20 -5.34 -6.50
C GLU A 114 8.33 -4.33 -6.74
N THR A 115 8.09 -3.03 -6.49
CA THR A 115 9.06 -1.95 -6.72
C THR A 115 9.96 -1.60 -5.53
N ILE A 116 9.82 -2.22 -4.36
CA ILE A 116 10.87 -2.12 -3.34
C ILE A 116 12.20 -2.72 -3.85
N ASP A 117 12.13 -3.71 -4.76
CA ASP A 117 13.25 -4.13 -5.64
C ASP A 117 13.17 -3.53 -7.07
N GLY A 118 11.98 -3.19 -7.56
CA GLY A 118 11.73 -2.75 -8.93
C GLY A 118 11.84 -1.24 -9.25
N LYS A 119 12.03 -0.32 -8.30
CA LYS A 119 12.23 1.12 -8.61
C LYS A 119 13.46 1.36 -9.50
N SER A 120 14.47 0.49 -9.42
CA SER A 120 15.62 0.49 -10.32
C SER A 120 15.26 0.09 -11.75
N LYS A 121 14.30 -0.83 -11.93
CA LYS A 121 13.87 -1.31 -13.25
C LYS A 121 12.90 -0.35 -13.92
N SER A 122 11.94 0.23 -13.21
CA SER A 122 10.95 1.13 -13.82
C SER A 122 11.58 2.41 -14.37
N LYS A 123 12.60 2.96 -13.67
CA LYS A 123 13.42 4.07 -14.20
C LYS A 123 14.28 3.61 -15.39
N ALA A 124 14.79 2.38 -15.38
CA ALA A 124 15.51 1.80 -16.51
C ALA A 124 14.59 1.55 -17.73
N TYR A 125 13.35 1.08 -17.55
CA TYR A 125 12.37 0.89 -18.62
C TYR A 125 11.88 2.23 -19.17
N ALA A 126 11.61 3.23 -18.34
CA ALA A 126 11.29 4.57 -18.82
C ALA A 126 12.46 5.22 -19.59
N LEU A 127 13.71 5.00 -19.15
CA LEU A 127 14.90 5.44 -19.88
C LEU A 127 15.17 4.61 -21.15
N PHE A 128 14.88 3.31 -21.13
CA PHE A 128 15.07 2.40 -22.26
C PHE A 128 14.00 2.60 -23.34
N ASP A 129 12.73 2.74 -22.96
CA ASP A 129 11.62 3.04 -23.88
C ASP A 129 11.77 4.44 -24.48
N SER A 130 12.21 5.44 -23.71
CA SER A 130 12.50 6.76 -24.28
C SER A 130 13.71 6.74 -25.22
N SER A 131 14.77 5.97 -24.93
CA SER A 131 15.92 5.78 -25.81
C SER A 131 15.56 5.01 -27.10
N LEU A 132 14.75 3.95 -27.00
CA LEU A 132 14.25 3.19 -28.15
C LEU A 132 13.33 4.05 -29.02
N PHE A 133 12.41 4.79 -28.41
CA PHE A 133 11.49 5.66 -29.13
C PHE A 133 12.24 6.76 -29.90
N ASN A 134 13.26 7.37 -29.27
CA ASN A 134 14.11 8.35 -29.94
C ASN A 134 14.91 7.74 -31.11
N THR A 135 15.43 6.52 -30.93
CA THR A 135 16.18 5.80 -31.99
C THR A 135 15.29 5.47 -33.19
N ILE A 136 14.06 5.01 -32.95
CA ILE A 136 13.08 4.70 -34.00
C ILE A 136 12.65 5.98 -34.73
N LYS A 137 12.40 7.07 -33.99
CA LYS A 137 12.05 8.36 -34.57
C LYS A 137 13.16 8.92 -35.46
N GLU A 138 14.42 8.81 -35.04
CA GLU A 138 15.57 9.20 -35.87
C GLU A 138 15.72 8.34 -37.13
N TYR A 139 15.45 7.03 -37.05
CA TYR A 139 15.51 6.15 -38.22
C TYR A 139 14.44 6.49 -39.26
N ILE A 140 13.20 6.75 -38.83
CA ILE A 140 12.11 7.14 -39.72
C ILE A 140 12.42 8.49 -40.39
N THR A 141 12.91 9.47 -39.62
CA THR A 141 13.23 10.82 -40.12
C THR A 141 14.41 10.87 -41.10
N ARG A 142 15.30 9.85 -41.11
CA ARG A 142 16.45 9.76 -42.02
C ARG A 142 16.15 9.02 -43.33
N ASN A 143 15.04 8.29 -43.40
CA ASN A 143 14.68 7.44 -44.54
C ASN A 143 13.41 7.92 -45.28
N ASP A 144 12.85 9.07 -44.87
CA ASP A 144 11.88 9.88 -45.61
C ASP A 144 12.58 11.10 -46.23
#